data_AF-A0A945ZJI9-F1
#
_entry.id   AF-A0A945ZJI9-F1
#
_cell.length_a   1.000
_cell.length_b   1.000
_cell.length_c   1.000
_cell.angle_alpha   90.00
_cell.angle_beta   90.00
_cell.angle_gamma   90.00
#
_symmetry.space_group_name_H-M   'P 1'
#
loop_
_entity.id
_entity.type
_entity.pdbx_description
1 polymer ?
#
loop_
_entity_poly.entity_id
_entity_poly.type
_entity_poly.pdbx_seq_one_letter_code
_entity_poly.pdbx_strand_id
1 'polypeptide(L)'
;MIIPHQPANHKNDTKILPVDQEVVEMANAVPTDPAGFSQDEKEFLEDVMQKIMAGTIDPLKPSSLINQPVYSKSEDLVKSKADLTAINLCSKLRQIQDLFQISGGDKMNITPSYQAKHMVMDLKYQKELFENEHGDIFLI
;
A
#
# COMPACT_ATOMS: atom_id res chain seq x y z
N MET A 1 40.02 54.75 -15.67
CA MET A 1 38.82 54.96 -14.83
C MET A 1 37.71 54.14 -15.46
N ILE A 2 37.38 52.99 -14.86
CA ILE A 2 36.43 52.02 -15.42
C ILE A 2 35.05 52.38 -14.86
N ILE A 3 34.10 52.70 -15.74
CA ILE A 3 32.70 52.92 -15.37
C ILE A 3 32.04 51.53 -15.29
N PRO A 4 31.45 51.13 -14.16
CA PRO A 4 30.84 49.81 -14.05
C PRO A 4 29.55 49.74 -14.87
N HIS A 5 29.46 48.67 -15.67
CA HIS A 5 28.27 48.28 -16.40
C HIS A 5 27.24 47.74 -15.39
N GLN A 6 26.12 48.45 -15.21
CA GLN A 6 24.93 47.87 -14.56
C GLN A 6 24.23 46.98 -15.58
N PRO A 7 24.10 45.65 -15.35
CA PRO A 7 23.23 44.85 -16.19
C PRO A 7 21.77 45.12 -15.82
N ALA A 8 21.00 45.33 -16.89
CA ALA A 8 19.58 45.62 -16.88
C ALA A 8 18.75 44.54 -16.18
N ASN A 9 17.71 45.02 -15.51
CA ASN A 9 16.58 44.27 -15.01
C ASN A 9 15.84 43.58 -16.16
N HIS A 10 15.96 42.26 -16.30
CA HIS A 10 14.98 41.45 -17.01
C HIS A 10 14.13 40.69 -15.99
N LYS A 11 12.92 41.22 -15.82
CA LYS A 11 11.77 40.66 -15.14
C LYS A 11 11.64 39.15 -15.41
N ASN A 12 11.89 38.34 -14.40
CA ASN A 12 11.23 37.05 -14.29
C ASN A 12 10.17 37.21 -13.20
N ASP A 13 9.08 37.89 -13.55
CA ASP A 13 7.92 38.12 -12.69
C ASP A 13 7.05 36.85 -12.62
N THR A 14 7.63 35.67 -12.38
CA THR A 14 6.89 34.65 -11.63
C THR A 14 6.95 35.07 -10.17
N LYS A 15 6.17 36.10 -9.85
CA LYS A 15 5.67 36.28 -8.48
C LYS A 15 5.02 34.96 -8.12
N ILE A 16 5.71 34.15 -7.34
CA ILE A 16 5.06 33.10 -6.56
C ILE A 16 4.11 33.88 -5.67
N LEU A 17 2.84 33.97 -6.07
CA LEU A 17 1.79 34.47 -5.21
C LEU A 17 1.93 33.70 -3.90
N PRO A 18 1.90 34.34 -2.72
CA PRO A 18 1.83 33.59 -1.47
C PRO A 18 0.62 32.68 -1.61
N VAL A 19 0.88 31.38 -1.80
CA VAL A 19 -0.17 30.38 -1.87
C VAL A 19 -0.75 30.38 -0.47
N ASP A 20 -2.04 30.68 -0.39
CA ASP A 20 -2.74 30.70 0.89
C ASP A 20 -2.43 29.40 1.62
N GLN A 21 -1.98 29.51 2.86
CA GLN A 21 -1.52 28.35 3.63
C GLN A 21 -2.67 27.35 3.80
N GLU A 22 -3.89 27.85 3.87
CA GLU A 22 -5.13 27.06 3.84
C GLU A 22 -5.29 26.29 2.52
N VAL A 23 -4.95 26.88 1.37
CA VAL A 23 -5.00 26.21 0.05
C VAL A 23 -3.91 25.14 -0.07
N VAL A 24 -2.73 25.36 0.50
CA VAL A 24 -1.66 24.35 0.57
C VAL A 24 -2.06 23.19 1.46
N GLU A 25 -2.67 23.46 2.61
CA GLU A 25 -3.14 22.44 3.55
C GLU A 25 -4.30 21.63 2.96
N MET A 26 -5.26 22.29 2.30
CA MET A 26 -6.35 21.61 1.60
C MET A 26 -5.85 20.75 0.43
N ALA A 27 -4.86 21.21 -0.33
CA ALA A 27 -4.29 20.46 -1.44
C ALA A 27 -3.47 19.24 -0.99
N ASN A 28 -2.87 19.30 0.20
CA ASN A 28 -2.07 18.21 0.77
C ASN A 28 -2.87 17.25 1.66
N ALA A 29 -4.14 17.56 1.96
CA ALA A 29 -5.00 16.67 2.73
C ALA A 29 -5.31 15.40 1.93
N VAL A 30 -4.99 14.23 2.49
CA VAL A 30 -5.31 12.94 1.87
C VAL A 30 -6.84 12.78 1.85
N PRO A 31 -7.46 12.47 0.69
CA PRO A 31 -8.89 12.18 0.63
C PRO A 31 -9.23 10.99 1.53
N THR A 32 -9.98 11.24 2.60
CA THR A 32 -10.45 10.23 3.55
C THR A 32 -11.79 9.65 3.10
N ASP A 33 -11.99 8.35 3.24
CA ASP A 33 -13.32 7.75 3.11
C ASP A 33 -14.10 7.97 4.42
N PRO A 34 -15.20 8.76 4.42
CA PRO A 34 -15.98 9.04 5.62
C PRO A 34 -16.64 7.77 6.20
N ALA A 35 -16.83 6.72 5.40
CA ALA A 35 -17.33 5.44 5.89
C ALA A 35 -16.26 4.62 6.62
N GLY A 36 -14.97 4.94 6.39
CA GLY A 36 -13.86 4.18 6.92
C GLY A 36 -13.77 2.76 6.37
N PHE A 37 -13.00 1.92 7.07
CA PHE A 37 -12.98 0.48 6.82
C PHE A 37 -14.23 -0.19 7.41
N SER A 38 -14.81 -1.14 6.66
CA SER A 38 -15.82 -2.07 7.21
C SER A 38 -15.20 -2.99 8.27
N GLN A 39 -16.02 -3.72 9.02
CA GLN A 39 -15.52 -4.64 10.06
C GLN A 39 -14.62 -5.72 9.44
N ASP A 40 -15.09 -6.38 8.39
CA ASP A 40 -14.33 -7.41 7.67
C ASP A 40 -13.01 -6.88 7.09
N GLU A 41 -12.99 -5.64 6.60
CA GLU A 41 -11.78 -5.00 6.09
C GLU A 41 -10.77 -4.72 7.19
N LYS A 42 -11.23 -4.29 8.37
CA LYS A 42 -10.37 -4.08 9.54
C LYS A 42 -9.79 -5.38 10.02
N GLU A 43 -10.62 -6.41 10.19
CA GLU A 43 -10.18 -7.73 10.67
C GLU A 43 -9.15 -8.33 9.71
N PHE A 44 -9.39 -8.25 8.40
CA PHE A 44 -8.44 -8.73 7.40
C PHE A 44 -7.12 -7.93 7.43
N LEU A 45 -7.19 -6.60 7.49
CA LEU A 45 -6.00 -5.75 7.57
C LEU A 45 -5.20 -6.02 8.87
N GLU A 46 -5.88 -6.13 10.01
CA GLU A 46 -5.26 -6.41 11.31
C GLU A 46 -4.57 -7.78 11.31
N ASP A 47 -5.23 -8.83 10.82
CA ASP A 47 -4.66 -10.17 10.72
C ASP A 47 -3.40 -10.19 9.83
N VAL A 48 -3.47 -9.57 8.66
CA VAL A 48 -2.33 -9.44 7.74
C VAL A 48 -1.16 -8.70 8.41
N MET A 49 -1.42 -7.54 9.02
CA MET A 49 -0.37 -6.75 9.66
C MET A 49 0.23 -7.46 10.86
N GLN A 50 -0.58 -8.17 11.66
CA GLN A 50 -0.09 -9.00 12.76
C GLN A 50 0.83 -10.11 12.28
N LYS A 51 0.50 -10.80 11.19
CA LYS A 51 1.37 -11.83 10.59
C LYS A 51 2.69 -11.25 10.09
N ILE A 52 2.68 -10.03 9.52
CA ILE A 52 3.90 -9.34 9.09
C ILE A 52 4.76 -8.98 10.31
N MET A 53 4.16 -8.37 11.33
CA MET A 53 4.88 -7.95 12.54
C MET A 53 5.42 -9.13 13.34
N ALA A 54 4.71 -10.26 13.36
CA ALA A 54 5.15 -11.51 13.98
C ALA A 54 6.24 -12.23 13.17
N GLY A 55 6.51 -11.81 11.93
CA GLY A 55 7.44 -12.49 11.02
C GLY A 55 6.92 -13.81 10.45
N THR A 56 5.63 -14.11 10.63
CA THR A 56 4.97 -15.28 10.02
C THR A 56 4.95 -15.17 8.51
N ILE A 57 4.69 -13.95 7.99
CA ILE A 57 4.80 -13.64 6.57
C ILE A 57 5.81 -12.50 6.37
N ASP A 58 6.53 -12.56 5.26
CA ASP A 58 7.55 -11.59 4.85
C ASP A 58 7.17 -11.07 3.45
N PRO A 59 6.73 -9.81 3.32
CA PRO A 59 6.37 -9.21 2.03
C PRO A 59 7.50 -9.21 0.99
N LEU A 60 8.75 -9.48 1.38
CA LEU A 60 9.89 -9.62 0.47
C LEU A 60 10.15 -11.06 0.02
N LYS A 61 9.44 -12.04 0.59
CA LYS A 61 9.62 -13.47 0.29
C LYS A 61 8.28 -14.11 -0.06
N PRO A 62 7.95 -14.27 -1.36
CA PRO A 62 6.69 -14.89 -1.79
C PRO A 62 6.41 -16.26 -1.16
N SER A 63 7.46 -17.07 -0.94
CA SER A 63 7.34 -18.38 -0.30
C SER A 63 6.82 -18.34 1.15
N SER A 64 6.93 -17.19 1.83
CA SER A 64 6.40 -17.00 3.19
C SER A 64 4.87 -16.86 3.22
N LEU A 65 4.24 -16.53 2.09
CA LEU A 65 2.78 -16.45 1.97
C LEU A 65 2.14 -17.82 1.73
N ILE A 66 2.93 -18.83 1.37
CA ILE A 66 2.43 -20.11 0.88
C ILE A 66 2.13 -21.05 2.04
N ASN A 67 0.91 -21.55 2.10
CA ASN A 67 0.48 -22.67 2.92
C ASN A 67 1.05 -23.98 2.35
N GLN A 68 2.28 -24.31 2.76
CA GLN A 68 3.04 -25.46 2.27
C GLN A 68 2.26 -26.80 2.31
N PRO A 69 1.49 -27.14 3.37
CA PRO A 69 0.65 -28.32 3.40
C PRO A 69 -0.39 -28.42 2.27
N VAL A 70 -0.98 -27.30 1.86
CA VAL A 70 -1.96 -27.25 0.75
C VAL A 70 -1.22 -27.24 -0.57
N TYR A 71 -0.26 -26.32 -0.72
CA TYR A 71 0.55 -26.16 -1.93
C TYR A 71 1.23 -27.46 -2.38
N SER A 72 1.81 -28.23 -1.45
CA SER A 72 2.52 -29.48 -1.79
C SER A 72 1.63 -30.52 -2.43
N LYS A 73 0.33 -30.51 -2.10
CA LYS A 73 -0.68 -31.43 -2.62
C LYS A 73 -1.31 -30.97 -3.93
N SER A 74 -1.11 -29.71 -4.31
CA SER A 74 -1.62 -29.15 -5.55
C SER A 74 -0.84 -29.65 -6.77
N GLU A 75 -1.48 -29.62 -7.93
CA GLU A 75 -0.85 -29.94 -9.21
C GLU A 75 0.21 -28.89 -9.60
N ASP A 76 1.19 -29.26 -10.42
CA ASP A 76 2.31 -28.39 -10.79
C ASP A 76 1.89 -27.08 -11.47
N LEU A 77 0.80 -27.12 -12.24
CA LEU A 77 0.23 -25.92 -12.85
C LEU A 77 -0.31 -24.95 -11.79
N VAL A 78 -0.99 -25.47 -10.76
CA VAL A 78 -1.53 -24.68 -9.65
C VAL A 78 -0.39 -24.09 -8.82
N LYS A 79 0.66 -24.88 -8.56
CA LYS A 79 1.88 -24.42 -7.89
C LYS A 79 2.53 -23.24 -8.63
N SER A 80 2.71 -23.38 -9.94
CA SER A 80 3.31 -22.33 -10.78
C SER A 80 2.46 -21.05 -10.76
N LYS A 81 1.13 -21.18 -10.80
CA LYS A 81 0.22 -20.02 -10.68
C LYS A 81 0.28 -19.41 -9.28
N ALA A 82 0.34 -20.23 -8.23
CA ALA A 82 0.44 -19.76 -6.85
C ALA A 82 1.72 -18.94 -6.63
N ASP A 83 2.85 -19.37 -7.20
CA ASP A 83 4.12 -18.65 -7.10
C ASP A 83 4.03 -17.25 -7.74
N LEU A 84 3.41 -17.17 -8.93
CA LEU A 84 3.19 -15.88 -9.62
C LEU A 84 2.22 -14.98 -8.85
N THR A 85 1.13 -15.54 -8.34
CA THR A 85 0.16 -14.80 -7.53
C THR A 85 0.81 -14.30 -6.23
N ALA A 86 1.64 -15.12 -5.57
CA ALA A 86 2.34 -14.73 -4.35
C ALA A 86 3.25 -13.51 -4.57
N ILE A 87 3.91 -13.40 -5.72
CA ILE A 87 4.73 -12.21 -6.07
C ILE A 87 3.85 -10.94 -6.13
N ASN A 88 2.67 -11.05 -6.73
CA ASN A 88 1.73 -9.94 -6.83
C ASN A 88 1.18 -9.55 -5.45
N LEU A 89 0.81 -10.54 -4.63
CA LEU A 89 0.32 -10.33 -3.26
C LEU A 89 1.40 -9.68 -2.39
N CYS A 90 2.65 -10.16 -2.44
CA CYS A 90 3.80 -9.55 -1.77
C CYS A 90 3.96 -8.05 -2.12
N SER A 91 3.82 -7.71 -3.40
CA SER A 91 3.94 -6.32 -3.86
C SER A 91 2.85 -5.42 -3.28
N LYS A 92 1.63 -5.93 -3.11
CA LYS A 92 0.53 -5.20 -2.47
C LYS A 92 0.68 -5.11 -0.96
N LEU A 93 1.06 -6.21 -0.31
CA LEU A 93 1.34 -6.26 1.12
C LEU A 93 2.39 -5.24 1.52
N ARG A 94 3.43 -5.07 0.70
CA ARG A 94 4.44 -4.04 0.89
C ARG A 94 3.85 -2.63 0.83
N GLN A 95 3.01 -2.34 -0.16
CA GLN A 95 2.36 -1.02 -0.26
C GLN A 95 1.45 -0.74 0.96
N ILE A 96 0.72 -1.76 1.42
CA ILE A 96 -0.13 -1.66 2.62
C ILE A 96 0.75 -1.43 3.87
N GLN A 97 1.85 -2.16 4.00
CA GLN A 97 2.82 -2.00 5.09
C GLN A 97 3.45 -0.60 5.08
N ASP A 98 3.85 -0.10 3.91
CA ASP A 98 4.44 1.24 3.78
C ASP A 98 3.43 2.31 4.23
N LEU A 99 2.16 2.19 3.84
CA LEU A 99 1.09 3.09 4.29
C LEU A 99 0.81 2.99 5.78
N PHE A 100 0.88 1.78 6.34
CA PHE A 100 0.76 1.55 7.77
C PHE A 100 1.88 2.25 8.55
N GLN A 101 3.12 2.15 8.07
CA GLN A 101 4.27 2.80 8.69
C GLN A 101 4.18 4.33 8.61
N ILE A 102 3.78 4.87 7.45
CA ILE A 102 3.57 6.32 7.26
C ILE A 102 2.48 6.85 8.21
N SER A 103 1.47 6.04 8.51
CA SER A 103 0.37 6.40 9.43
C SER A 103 0.76 6.35 10.92
N GLY A 104 2.04 6.09 11.24
CA GLY A 104 2.58 6.17 12.59
C GLY A 104 2.74 4.83 13.31
N GLY A 105 2.61 3.68 12.63
CA GLY A 105 3.10 2.35 13.01
C GLY A 105 2.54 1.68 14.28
N ASP A 106 2.24 2.45 15.33
CA ASP A 106 2.00 1.95 16.69
C ASP A 106 0.52 1.89 17.08
N LYS A 107 -0.38 2.47 16.28
CA LYS A 107 -1.82 2.56 16.62
C LYS A 107 -2.72 1.57 15.88
N MET A 108 -2.17 0.70 15.02
CA MET A 108 -2.96 -0.09 14.06
C MET A 108 -4.02 0.72 13.28
N ASN A 109 -3.85 2.05 13.19
CA ASN A 109 -4.81 2.94 12.58
C ASN A 109 -4.20 3.47 11.30
N ILE A 110 -4.33 2.69 10.21
CA ILE A 110 -4.20 3.26 8.87
C ILE A 110 -5.32 4.29 8.74
N THR A 111 -5.00 5.54 8.45
CA THR A 111 -6.03 6.52 8.09
C THR A 111 -6.80 5.95 6.89
N PRO A 112 -8.11 5.71 7.01
CA PRO A 112 -8.89 5.07 5.96
C PRO A 112 -9.06 6.06 4.79
N SER A 113 -8.06 6.12 3.93
CA SER A 113 -8.15 6.75 2.63
C SER A 113 -8.82 5.80 1.65
N TYR A 114 -9.43 6.36 0.61
CA TYR A 114 -9.97 5.55 -0.50
C TYR A 114 -8.90 4.63 -1.09
N GLN A 115 -7.65 5.10 -1.16
CA GLN A 115 -6.53 4.33 -1.64
C GLN A 115 -6.27 3.12 -0.74
N ALA A 116 -6.10 3.34 0.57
CA ALA A 116 -5.84 2.29 1.55
C ALA A 116 -6.94 1.22 1.53
N LYS A 117 -8.20 1.65 1.54
CA LYS A 117 -9.35 0.75 1.44
C LYS A 117 -9.35 -0.08 0.16
N HIS A 118 -9.11 0.57 -0.98
CA HIS A 118 -9.04 -0.13 -2.25
C HIS A 118 -7.92 -1.18 -2.28
N MET A 119 -6.73 -0.87 -1.75
CA MET A 119 -5.62 -1.82 -1.68
C MET A 119 -5.92 -3.03 -0.81
N VAL A 120 -6.55 -2.83 0.36
CA VAL A 120 -6.96 -3.92 1.25
C VAL A 120 -7.99 -4.82 0.56
N MET A 121 -9.00 -4.22 -0.07
CA MET A 121 -10.04 -4.95 -0.79
C MET A 121 -9.49 -5.71 -2.00
N ASP A 122 -8.59 -5.10 -2.77
CA ASP A 122 -7.99 -5.69 -3.95
C ASP A 122 -6.97 -6.80 -3.59
N LEU A 123 -6.34 -6.72 -2.41
CA LEU A 123 -5.55 -7.83 -1.86
C LEU A 123 -6.46 -9.01 -1.49
N LYS A 124 -7.52 -8.75 -0.70
CA LYS A 124 -8.50 -9.77 -0.28
C LYS A 124 -9.14 -10.45 -1.48
N TYR A 125 -9.61 -9.67 -2.46
CA TYR A 125 -10.24 -10.18 -3.66
C TYR A 125 -9.31 -11.08 -4.49
N GLN A 126 -8.04 -10.69 -4.67
CA GLN A 126 -7.10 -11.52 -5.42
C GLN A 126 -6.78 -12.84 -4.73
N LYS A 127 -6.65 -12.83 -3.41
CA LYS A 127 -6.52 -14.04 -2.59
C LYS A 127 -7.75 -14.93 -2.79
N GLU A 128 -8.94 -14.40 -2.52
CA GLU A 128 -10.19 -15.17 -2.58
C GLU A 128 -10.46 -15.72 -3.98
N LEU A 129 -10.21 -14.94 -5.03
CA LEU A 129 -10.36 -15.40 -6.41
C LEU A 129 -9.51 -16.64 -6.69
N PHE A 130 -8.26 -16.62 -6.24
CA PHE A 130 -7.36 -17.75 -6.43
C PHE A 130 -7.78 -18.96 -5.58
N GLU A 131 -8.11 -18.74 -4.31
CA GLU A 131 -8.41 -19.83 -3.38
C GLU A 131 -9.76 -20.49 -3.64
N ASN A 132 -10.74 -19.74 -4.16
CA ASN A 132 -12.01 -20.30 -4.64
C ASN A 132 -11.80 -21.34 -5.75
N GLU A 133 -10.76 -21.20 -6.56
CA GLU A 133 -10.45 -22.13 -7.65
C GLU A 133 -9.47 -23.25 -7.24
N HIS A 134 -8.59 -22.99 -6.27
CA HIS A 134 -7.39 -23.80 -6.04
C HIS A 134 -7.17 -24.23 -4.58
N GLY A 135 -8.06 -23.84 -3.67
CA GLY A 135 -7.98 -24.09 -2.22
C GLY A 135 -7.17 -23.04 -1.46
N ASP A 136 -7.15 -23.14 -0.13
CA ASP A 136 -6.52 -22.18 0.80
C ASP A 136 -4.98 -22.22 0.74
N ILE A 137 -4.42 -21.71 -0.37
CA ILE A 137 -2.99 -21.73 -0.65
C ILE A 137 -2.24 -20.60 0.06
N PHE A 138 -2.90 -19.51 0.46
CA PHE A 138 -2.24 -18.38 1.11
C PHE A 138 -2.48 -18.36 2.63
N LEU A 139 -1.49 -17.84 3.37
CA LEU A 139 -1.54 -17.72 4.85
C LEU A 139 -2.14 -16.41 5.36
N ILE A 140 -2.41 -15.48 4.43
CA ILE A 140 -3.15 -14.24 4.66
C ILE A 140 -4.64 -14.47 4.51
#